data_AF-A0A7V7C294-F1
#
_entry.id   AF-A0A7V7C294-F1
#
_cell.length_a   1.000
_cell.length_b   1.000
_cell.length_c   1.000
_cell.angle_alpha   90.00
_cell.angle_beta   90.00
_cell.angle_gamma   90.00
#
_symmetry.space_group_name_H-M   'P 1'
#
loop_
_entity.id
_entity.type
_entity.pdbx_description
1 polymer ?
#
loop_
_entity_poly.entity_id
_entity_poly.type
_entity_poly.pdbx_seq_one_letter_code
_entity_poly.pdbx_strand_id
1 'polypeptide(L)'
;FAPLMRVLRLPTEEIDRLLGDAVTETLGSVLISLVGDRASDLEEALADLEIDDFVRSAVFEAWTAQVLTGKVSKEKAKLFLADYPLRVGLDPTDFGWSSWVSAVTVLGLAETAEFARRHLPDHAALTSNLDVADVTIEDFEHELAATRADPDRWKANPNYRPFTDTIGELSSWHGYSEAFRAETARRRAAGSGGEWSDGKDEDFDAPYIAENPYRDVGRNDPCPCGSGKKFKKCCLNKVAGAS
;
A
#
# COMPACT_ATOMS: atom_id res chain seq x y z
N PHE A 1 11.78 1.78 3.18
CA PHE A 1 10.97 0.64 3.63
C PHE A 1 10.57 0.78 5.10
N ALA A 2 11.40 0.49 6.11
CA ALA A 2 10.99 0.62 7.52
C ALA A 2 10.41 2.00 7.95
N PRO A 3 10.93 3.16 7.48
CA PRO A 3 10.28 4.44 7.75
C PRO A 3 8.89 4.56 7.12
N LEU A 4 8.72 4.09 5.88
CA LEU A 4 7.43 4.06 5.19
C LEU A 4 6.45 3.17 5.94
N MET A 5 6.85 1.96 6.35
CA MET A 5 5.97 1.05 7.11
C MET A 5 5.51 1.65 8.45
N ARG A 6 6.30 2.55 9.07
CA ARG A 6 5.85 3.28 10.26
C ARG A 6 4.80 4.34 9.93
N VAL A 7 4.99 5.08 8.83
CA VAL A 7 4.00 6.03 8.34
C VAL A 7 2.70 5.30 8.04
N LEU A 8 2.76 4.14 7.39
CA LEU A 8 1.60 3.31 7.02
C LEU A 8 0.85 2.67 8.20
N ARG A 9 1.34 2.85 9.44
CA ARG A 9 0.66 2.44 10.68
C ARG A 9 0.04 3.62 11.43
N LEU A 10 0.07 4.83 10.86
CA LEU A 10 -0.65 5.97 11.41
C LEU A 10 -2.16 5.77 11.26
N PRO A 11 -3.00 6.47 12.04
CA PRO A 11 -4.45 6.43 11.89
C PRO A 11 -4.90 6.75 10.47
N THR A 12 -6.03 6.17 10.00
CA THR A 12 -6.57 6.37 8.64
C THR A 12 -6.67 7.84 8.25
N GLU A 13 -7.14 8.72 9.14
CA GLU A 13 -7.24 10.16 8.87
C GLU A 13 -5.88 10.81 8.58
N GLU A 14 -4.81 10.36 9.25
CA GLU A 14 -3.46 10.86 9.00
C GLU A 14 -2.88 10.30 7.70
N ILE A 15 -3.18 9.02 7.40
CA ILE A 15 -2.81 8.39 6.13
C ILE A 15 -3.44 9.12 4.95
N ASP A 16 -4.76 9.35 5.02
CA ASP A 16 -5.52 10.05 4.00
C ASP A 16 -4.98 11.49 3.82
N ARG A 17 -4.71 12.19 4.91
CA ARG A 17 -4.11 13.53 4.86
C ARG A 17 -2.71 13.55 4.23
N LEU A 18 -1.88 12.54 4.47
CA LEU A 18 -0.49 12.50 3.99
C LEU A 18 -0.35 11.95 2.57
N LEU A 19 -1.16 10.97 2.20
CA LEU A 19 -1.01 10.19 0.98
C LEU A 19 -2.23 10.29 0.06
N GLY A 20 -3.43 10.50 0.61
CA GLY A 20 -4.69 10.56 -0.14
C GLY A 20 -4.85 9.38 -1.10
N ASP A 21 -5.28 9.68 -2.32
CA ASP A 21 -5.47 8.69 -3.39
C ASP A 21 -4.20 7.87 -3.72
N ALA A 22 -3.00 8.33 -3.34
CA ALA A 22 -1.78 7.56 -3.56
C ALA A 22 -1.80 6.20 -2.83
N VAL A 23 -2.56 6.07 -1.74
CA VAL A 23 -2.76 4.82 -0.99
C VAL A 23 -3.35 3.72 -1.90
N THR A 24 -4.35 4.05 -2.71
CA THR A 24 -5.04 3.10 -3.58
C THR A 24 -4.45 3.04 -4.98
N GLU A 25 -3.88 4.14 -5.47
CA GLU A 25 -3.39 4.22 -6.86
C GLU A 25 -1.94 3.77 -7.04
N THR A 26 -1.06 3.99 -6.06
CA THR A 26 0.40 3.83 -6.27
C THR A 26 1.14 3.08 -5.18
N LEU A 27 0.56 2.96 -3.98
CA LEU A 27 1.26 2.42 -2.82
C LEU A 27 1.75 0.99 -3.05
N GLY A 28 0.95 0.13 -3.69
CA GLY A 28 1.35 -1.23 -4.06
C GLY A 28 2.65 -1.24 -4.87
N SER A 29 2.70 -0.47 -5.96
CA SER A 29 3.89 -0.32 -6.82
C SER A 29 5.10 0.27 -6.08
N VAL A 30 4.88 1.24 -5.17
CA VAL A 30 5.93 1.78 -4.30
C VAL A 30 6.48 0.68 -3.39
N LEU A 31 5.61 -0.09 -2.74
CA LEU A 31 6.00 -1.17 -1.84
C LEU A 31 6.75 -2.28 -2.59
N ILE A 32 6.30 -2.68 -3.78
CA ILE A 32 6.99 -3.64 -4.66
C ILE A 32 8.41 -3.17 -4.97
N SER A 33 8.56 -1.87 -5.28
CA SER A 33 9.85 -1.27 -5.61
C SER A 33 10.81 -1.20 -4.42
N LEU A 34 10.28 -1.05 -3.20
CA LEU A 34 11.08 -0.82 -1.99
C LEU A 34 11.33 -2.07 -1.14
N VAL A 35 10.48 -3.09 -1.19
CA VAL A 35 10.52 -4.22 -0.24
C VAL A 35 11.82 -5.03 -0.34
N GLY A 36 12.39 -5.22 -1.53
CA GLY A 36 13.61 -6.01 -1.71
C GLY A 36 13.37 -7.49 -1.39
N ASP A 37 14.11 -8.06 -0.43
CA ASP A 37 13.98 -9.46 0.04
C ASP A 37 13.22 -9.57 1.38
N ARG A 38 12.52 -8.50 1.80
CA ARG A 38 11.87 -8.39 3.12
C ARG A 38 10.39 -8.77 3.09
N ALA A 39 10.05 -9.89 2.46
CA ALA A 39 8.66 -10.36 2.40
C ALA A 39 8.07 -10.61 3.81
N SER A 40 8.90 -10.98 4.79
CA SER A 40 8.48 -11.16 6.19
C SER A 40 7.95 -9.88 6.83
N ASP A 41 8.47 -8.72 6.46
CA ASP A 41 8.02 -7.44 7.00
C ASP A 41 6.60 -7.10 6.47
N LEU A 42 6.28 -7.53 5.23
CA LEU A 42 4.92 -7.44 4.69
C LEU A 42 3.99 -8.43 5.40
N GLU A 43 4.45 -9.67 5.66
CA GLU A 43 3.67 -10.68 6.39
C GLU A 43 3.33 -10.22 7.82
N GLU A 44 4.27 -9.53 8.49
CA GLU A 44 4.03 -8.90 9.79
C GLU A 44 3.00 -7.78 9.70
N ALA A 45 3.09 -6.92 8.68
CA ALA A 45 2.10 -5.86 8.48
C ALA A 45 0.70 -6.43 8.20
N LEU A 46 0.58 -7.49 7.39
CA LEU A 46 -0.69 -8.15 7.14
C LEU A 46 -1.29 -8.81 8.39
N ALA A 47 -0.49 -9.12 9.41
CA ALA A 47 -0.99 -9.67 10.67
C ALA A 47 -1.68 -8.64 11.57
N ASP A 48 -1.52 -7.35 11.27
CA ASP A 48 -2.04 -6.23 12.04
C ASP A 48 -3.34 -5.73 11.39
N LEU A 49 -4.49 -6.03 12.00
CA LEU A 49 -5.79 -5.59 11.47
C LEU A 49 -6.11 -4.13 11.82
N GLU A 50 -5.28 -3.46 12.62
CA GLU A 50 -5.47 -2.05 12.97
C GLU A 50 -4.93 -1.10 11.88
N ILE A 51 -4.18 -1.62 10.90
CA ILE A 51 -3.77 -0.81 9.76
C ILE A 51 -4.96 -0.58 8.84
N ASP A 52 -4.94 0.58 8.19
CA ASP A 52 -5.95 0.98 7.21
C ASP A 52 -6.20 -0.10 6.13
N ASP A 53 -7.46 -0.30 5.77
CA ASP A 53 -7.89 -1.35 4.84
C ASP A 53 -7.25 -1.22 3.45
N PHE A 54 -7.12 0.01 2.94
CA PHE A 54 -6.51 0.26 1.64
C PHE A 54 -4.99 0.10 1.71
N VAL A 55 -4.37 0.49 2.82
CA VAL A 55 -2.96 0.19 3.08
C VAL A 55 -2.72 -1.31 3.12
N ARG A 56 -3.57 -2.08 3.82
CA ARG A 56 -3.48 -3.53 3.91
C ARG A 56 -3.61 -4.19 2.53
N SER A 57 -4.51 -3.67 1.70
CA SER A 57 -4.65 -4.09 0.29
C SER A 57 -3.36 -3.88 -0.50
N ALA A 58 -2.76 -2.67 -0.43
CA ALA A 58 -1.49 -2.38 -1.09
C ALA A 58 -0.32 -3.25 -0.59
N VAL A 59 -0.30 -3.58 0.72
CA VAL A 59 0.66 -4.53 1.30
C VAL A 59 0.45 -5.94 0.73
N PHE A 60 -0.81 -6.37 0.57
CA PHE A 60 -1.18 -7.64 -0.06
C PHE A 60 -0.71 -7.73 -1.51
N GLU A 61 -0.91 -6.67 -2.30
CA GLU A 61 -0.43 -6.59 -3.68
C GLU A 61 1.08 -6.75 -3.74
N ALA A 62 1.81 -6.02 -2.88
CA ALA A 62 3.26 -6.08 -2.83
C ALA A 62 3.78 -7.45 -2.41
N TRP A 63 3.14 -8.11 -1.45
CA TRP A 63 3.49 -9.47 -1.02
C TRP A 63 3.20 -10.48 -2.13
N THR A 64 2.04 -10.36 -2.79
CA THR A 64 1.64 -11.22 -3.92
C THR A 64 2.63 -11.10 -5.08
N ALA A 65 3.11 -9.90 -5.38
CA ALA A 65 4.17 -9.68 -6.36
C ALA A 65 5.49 -10.38 -5.97
N GLN A 66 5.83 -10.52 -4.68
CA GLN A 66 6.99 -11.33 -4.26
C GLN A 66 6.80 -12.81 -4.63
N VAL A 67 5.58 -13.33 -4.54
CA VAL A 67 5.26 -14.71 -4.93
C VAL A 67 5.31 -14.86 -6.45
N LEU A 68 4.66 -13.95 -7.19
CA LEU A 68 4.61 -13.95 -8.66
C LEU A 68 6.00 -13.85 -9.30
N THR A 69 6.93 -13.13 -8.65
CA THR A 69 8.32 -12.98 -9.09
C THR A 69 9.27 -14.05 -8.54
N GLY A 70 8.75 -15.02 -7.78
CA GLY A 70 9.51 -16.16 -7.26
C GLY A 70 10.41 -15.88 -6.05
N LYS A 71 10.31 -14.69 -5.45
CA LYS A 71 11.02 -14.35 -4.20
C LYS A 71 10.40 -15.04 -2.98
N VAL A 72 9.10 -15.31 -3.03
CA VAL A 72 8.38 -16.19 -2.09
C VAL A 72 7.92 -17.42 -2.87
N SER A 73 8.22 -18.62 -2.35
CA SER A 73 7.79 -19.87 -2.99
C SER A 73 6.27 -20.01 -2.98
N LYS A 74 5.71 -20.64 -4.01
CA LYS A 74 4.26 -20.91 -4.11
C LYS A 74 3.76 -21.78 -2.94
N GLU A 75 4.58 -22.69 -2.43
CA GLU A 75 4.28 -23.54 -1.27
C GLU A 75 4.12 -22.71 0.01
N LYS A 76 5.07 -21.79 0.29
CA LYS A 76 4.95 -20.84 1.41
C LYS A 76 3.70 -19.98 1.25
N ALA A 77 3.44 -19.46 0.05
CA ALA A 77 2.28 -18.62 -0.21
C ALA A 77 0.96 -19.36 0.04
N LYS A 78 0.86 -20.61 -0.39
CA LYS A 78 -0.29 -21.49 -0.14
C LYS A 78 -0.55 -21.67 1.36
N LEU A 79 0.49 -21.94 2.15
CA LEU A 79 0.36 -22.10 3.59
C LEU A 79 -0.06 -20.79 4.27
N PHE A 80 0.56 -19.67 3.88
CA PHE A 80 0.24 -18.35 4.43
C PHE A 80 -1.21 -17.95 4.12
N LEU A 81 -1.66 -18.08 2.87
CA LEU A 81 -3.01 -17.69 2.46
C LEU A 81 -4.09 -18.60 3.01
N ALA A 82 -3.81 -19.89 3.22
CA ALA A 82 -4.75 -20.80 3.87
C ALA A 82 -4.93 -20.48 5.36
N ASP A 83 -3.88 -20.00 6.02
CA ASP A 83 -3.87 -19.62 7.44
C ASP A 83 -4.42 -18.21 7.69
N TYR A 84 -4.14 -17.27 6.78
CA TYR A 84 -4.35 -15.84 6.97
C TYR A 84 -5.74 -15.46 7.51
N PRO A 85 -6.88 -15.80 6.86
CA PRO A 85 -8.19 -15.34 7.33
C PRO A 85 -8.52 -15.85 8.73
N LEU A 86 -8.08 -17.07 9.06
CA LEU A 86 -8.29 -17.68 10.37
C LEU A 86 -7.40 -17.08 11.44
N ARG A 87 -6.13 -16.83 11.11
CA ARG A 87 -5.13 -16.31 12.05
C ARG A 87 -5.45 -14.89 12.49
N VAL A 88 -5.89 -14.04 11.57
CA VAL A 88 -6.25 -12.67 11.89
C VAL A 88 -7.69 -12.54 12.40
N GLY A 89 -8.52 -13.57 12.18
CA GLY A 89 -9.93 -13.55 12.60
C GLY A 89 -10.77 -12.61 11.73
N LEU A 90 -10.61 -12.72 10.41
CA LEU A 90 -11.23 -11.83 9.43
C LEU A 90 -12.77 -11.91 9.52
N ASP A 91 -13.42 -10.77 9.76
CA ASP A 91 -14.88 -10.70 9.83
C ASP A 91 -15.49 -10.92 8.42
N PRO A 92 -16.69 -11.52 8.29
CA PRO A 92 -17.35 -11.70 6.98
C PRO A 92 -17.57 -10.40 6.18
N THR A 93 -17.64 -9.24 6.83
CA THR A 93 -17.80 -7.94 6.16
C THR A 93 -16.49 -7.17 6.01
N ASP A 94 -15.35 -7.77 6.37
CA ASP A 94 -14.04 -7.14 6.34
C ASP A 94 -13.51 -7.00 4.90
N PHE A 95 -13.00 -5.81 4.55
CA PHE A 95 -12.45 -5.52 3.23
C PHE A 95 -11.27 -6.43 2.84
N GLY A 96 -10.58 -7.00 3.82
CA GLY A 96 -9.47 -7.93 3.64
C GLY A 96 -9.85 -9.18 2.82
N TRP A 97 -11.13 -9.54 2.71
CA TRP A 97 -11.59 -10.60 1.81
C TRP A 97 -11.26 -10.29 0.35
N SER A 98 -11.44 -9.04 -0.08
CA SER A 98 -11.13 -8.61 -1.45
C SER A 98 -9.63 -8.76 -1.77
N SER A 99 -8.78 -8.37 -0.82
CA SER A 99 -7.32 -8.53 -0.94
C SER A 99 -6.90 -10.00 -0.97
N TRP A 100 -7.50 -10.82 -0.11
CA TRP A 100 -7.24 -12.26 -0.06
C TRP A 100 -7.67 -12.95 -1.36
N VAL A 101 -8.88 -12.68 -1.85
CA VAL A 101 -9.40 -13.23 -3.11
C VAL A 101 -8.51 -12.84 -4.29
N SER A 102 -8.13 -11.57 -4.39
CA SER A 102 -7.21 -11.10 -5.42
C SER A 102 -5.89 -11.88 -5.40
N ALA A 103 -5.30 -12.07 -4.22
CA ALA A 103 -4.05 -12.81 -4.06
C ALA A 103 -4.17 -14.30 -4.43
N VAL A 104 -5.18 -15.02 -3.93
CA VAL A 104 -5.33 -16.46 -4.20
C VAL A 104 -5.68 -16.76 -5.66
N THR A 105 -6.49 -15.90 -6.28
CA THR A 105 -6.93 -16.07 -7.68
C THR A 105 -5.79 -15.76 -8.63
N VAL A 106 -5.05 -14.66 -8.45
CA VAL A 106 -3.89 -14.31 -9.30
C VAL A 106 -2.73 -15.31 -9.17
N LEU A 107 -2.59 -15.96 -8.01
CA LEU A 107 -1.61 -17.04 -7.82
C LEU A 107 -2.10 -18.41 -8.33
N GLY A 108 -3.37 -18.50 -8.75
CA GLY A 108 -3.98 -19.71 -9.26
C GLY A 108 -4.04 -20.83 -8.23
N LEU A 109 -4.34 -20.51 -6.97
CA LEU A 109 -4.36 -21.47 -5.85
C LEU A 109 -5.73 -22.17 -5.75
N ALA A 110 -5.99 -23.11 -6.66
CA ALA A 110 -7.29 -23.77 -6.75
C ALA A 110 -7.70 -24.55 -5.49
N GLU A 111 -6.75 -24.92 -4.64
CA GLU A 111 -6.99 -25.64 -3.39
C GLU A 111 -7.71 -24.78 -2.33
N THR A 112 -7.74 -23.46 -2.47
CA THR A 112 -8.48 -22.57 -1.58
C THR A 112 -9.96 -22.44 -1.96
N ALA A 113 -10.40 -22.99 -3.10
CA ALA A 113 -11.76 -22.83 -3.61
C ALA A 113 -12.84 -23.31 -2.62
N GLU A 114 -12.63 -24.45 -1.96
CA GLU A 114 -13.59 -24.96 -0.97
C GLU A 114 -13.59 -24.15 0.33
N PHE A 115 -12.50 -23.46 0.63
CA PHE A 115 -12.48 -22.49 1.72
C PHE A 115 -13.27 -21.24 1.32
N ALA A 116 -13.05 -20.71 0.12
CA ALA A 116 -13.77 -19.55 -0.42
C ALA A 116 -15.29 -19.77 -0.45
N ARG A 117 -15.77 -20.92 -0.95
CA ARG A 117 -17.22 -21.26 -0.99
C ARG A 117 -17.92 -21.23 0.36
N ARG A 118 -17.18 -21.46 1.45
CA ARG A 118 -17.74 -21.50 2.80
C ARG A 118 -17.81 -20.13 3.48
N HIS A 119 -17.08 -19.14 2.97
CA HIS A 119 -16.92 -17.84 3.62
C HIS A 119 -17.37 -16.66 2.77
N LEU A 120 -17.35 -16.81 1.43
CA LEU A 120 -17.82 -15.76 0.52
C LEU A 120 -19.31 -15.92 0.22
N PRO A 121 -20.03 -14.82 0.01
CA PRO A 121 -21.43 -14.86 -0.41
C PRO A 121 -21.57 -15.37 -1.85
N ASP A 122 -22.72 -15.99 -2.15
CA ASP A 122 -23.06 -16.46 -3.50
C ASP A 122 -23.22 -15.30 -4.49
N HIS A 123 -23.78 -14.18 -4.03
CA HIS A 123 -24.08 -12.99 -4.84
C HIS A 123 -23.83 -11.71 -4.03
N ALA A 124 -23.47 -10.62 -4.71
CA ALA A 124 -23.24 -9.32 -4.08
C ALA A 124 -24.51 -8.85 -3.34
N ALA A 125 -24.36 -8.33 -2.13
CA ALA A 125 -25.51 -7.84 -1.38
C ALA A 125 -26.01 -6.55 -2.03
N LEU A 126 -27.23 -6.56 -2.60
CA LEU A 126 -27.89 -5.39 -3.21
C LEU A 126 -28.16 -4.23 -2.22
N THR A 127 -27.69 -4.31 -0.97
CA THR A 127 -28.16 -3.48 0.16
C THR A 127 -27.12 -2.54 0.76
N SER A 128 -25.87 -2.49 0.29
CA SER A 128 -24.90 -1.54 0.83
C SER A 128 -24.79 -0.31 -0.06
N ASN A 129 -25.44 0.78 0.37
CA ASN A 129 -25.11 2.10 -0.14
C ASN A 129 -23.69 2.44 0.35
N LEU A 130 -22.73 2.38 -0.58
CA LEU A 130 -21.33 2.84 -0.50
C LEU A 130 -20.34 1.91 0.24
N ASP A 131 -19.40 1.41 -0.56
CA ASP A 131 -17.95 1.34 -0.28
C ASP A 131 -17.36 0.29 0.67
N VAL A 132 -17.71 -0.99 0.49
CA VAL A 132 -16.77 -2.09 0.79
C VAL A 132 -16.96 -3.16 -0.29
N ALA A 133 -15.87 -3.61 -0.92
CA ALA A 133 -15.92 -4.57 -2.02
C ALA A 133 -16.55 -5.91 -1.59
N ASP A 134 -17.82 -6.12 -1.94
CA ASP A 134 -18.51 -7.40 -1.81
C ASP A 134 -17.95 -8.39 -2.85
N VAL A 135 -16.81 -8.99 -2.55
CA VAL A 135 -16.27 -10.07 -3.39
C VAL A 135 -17.10 -11.33 -3.20
N THR A 136 -17.57 -11.91 -4.31
CA THR A 136 -18.42 -13.09 -4.28
C THR A 136 -17.66 -14.36 -4.63
N ILE A 137 -18.30 -15.51 -4.37
CA ILE A 137 -17.78 -16.78 -4.85
C ILE A 137 -17.76 -16.85 -6.40
N GLU A 138 -18.71 -16.17 -7.07
CA GLU A 138 -18.74 -16.09 -8.53
C GLU A 138 -17.51 -15.35 -9.07
N ASP A 139 -17.17 -14.20 -8.47
CA ASP A 139 -15.97 -13.43 -8.82
C ASP A 139 -14.70 -14.25 -8.58
N PHE A 140 -14.62 -14.95 -7.43
CA PHE A 140 -13.51 -15.83 -7.11
C PHE A 140 -13.33 -16.93 -8.18
N GLU A 141 -14.42 -17.65 -8.53
CA GLU A 141 -14.36 -18.75 -9.47
C GLU A 141 -14.04 -18.26 -10.89
N HIS A 142 -14.55 -17.10 -11.28
CA HIS A 142 -14.25 -16.44 -12.54
C HIS A 142 -12.76 -16.09 -12.66
N GLU A 143 -12.21 -15.35 -11.68
CA GLU A 143 -10.82 -14.91 -11.71
C GLU A 143 -9.83 -16.07 -11.58
N LEU A 144 -10.17 -17.08 -10.77
CA LEU A 144 -9.38 -18.31 -10.67
C LEU A 144 -9.37 -19.06 -12.01
N ALA A 145 -10.51 -19.20 -12.67
CA ALA A 145 -10.60 -19.88 -13.96
C ALA A 145 -9.79 -19.14 -15.04
N ALA A 146 -9.91 -17.81 -15.11
CA ALA A 146 -9.16 -17.00 -16.04
C ALA A 146 -7.64 -17.07 -15.81
N THR A 147 -7.19 -17.06 -14.56
CA THR A 147 -5.76 -17.24 -14.22
C THR A 147 -5.27 -18.65 -14.51
N ARG A 148 -6.11 -19.69 -14.36
CA ARG A 148 -5.73 -21.05 -14.78
C ARG A 148 -5.62 -21.20 -16.29
N ALA A 149 -6.41 -20.45 -17.06
CA ALA A 149 -6.33 -20.41 -18.51
C ALA A 149 -5.10 -19.64 -19.01
N ASP A 150 -4.75 -18.54 -18.35
CA ASP A 150 -3.55 -17.74 -18.61
C ASP A 150 -2.81 -17.40 -17.30
N PRO A 151 -1.87 -18.25 -16.85
CA PRO A 151 -1.11 -18.03 -15.63
C PRO A 151 -0.23 -16.78 -15.64
N ASP A 152 0.04 -16.20 -16.81
CA ASP A 152 0.90 -15.03 -16.98
C ASP A 152 0.12 -13.72 -17.15
N ARG A 153 -1.23 -13.77 -17.13
CA ARG A 153 -2.09 -12.58 -17.28
C ARG A 153 -1.80 -11.48 -16.26
N TRP A 154 -1.32 -11.84 -15.07
CA TRP A 154 -0.92 -10.90 -14.03
C TRP A 154 0.14 -9.92 -14.53
N LYS A 155 0.96 -10.32 -15.51
CA LYS A 155 1.95 -9.42 -16.12
C LYS A 155 1.27 -8.23 -16.78
N ALA A 156 0.03 -8.31 -17.25
CA ALA A 156 -0.65 -7.14 -17.81
C ALA A 156 -1.25 -6.22 -16.72
N ASN A 157 -1.33 -6.68 -15.46
CA ASN A 157 -1.95 -5.94 -14.37
C ASN A 157 -0.93 -4.99 -13.71
N PRO A 158 -1.22 -3.67 -13.66
CA PRO A 158 -0.31 -2.69 -13.07
C PRO A 158 -0.09 -2.88 -11.56
N ASN A 159 -1.05 -3.43 -10.82
CA ASN A 159 -0.97 -3.55 -9.35
C ASN A 159 0.17 -4.47 -8.88
N TYR A 160 0.64 -5.38 -9.73
CA TYR A 160 1.70 -6.34 -9.41
C TYR A 160 3.05 -5.96 -10.02
N ARG A 161 3.23 -4.71 -10.44
CA ARG A 161 4.45 -4.23 -11.09
C ARG A 161 5.10 -3.10 -10.29
N PRO A 162 6.45 -3.05 -10.23
CA PRO A 162 7.14 -1.88 -9.69
C PRO A 162 6.99 -0.69 -10.65
N PHE A 163 7.25 0.51 -10.14
CA PHE A 163 7.50 1.67 -10.99
C PHE A 163 8.75 1.41 -11.85
N THR A 164 8.58 1.49 -13.16
CA THR A 164 9.70 1.35 -14.10
C THR A 164 10.08 2.69 -14.74
N ASP A 165 9.10 3.58 -14.88
CA ASP A 165 9.30 4.99 -15.25
C ASP A 165 8.33 5.88 -14.49
N THR A 166 8.77 6.38 -13.32
CA THR A 166 7.94 7.23 -12.46
C THR A 166 7.43 8.48 -13.17
N ILE A 167 8.25 9.10 -14.03
CA ILE A 167 7.84 10.32 -14.74
C ILE A 167 6.83 9.97 -15.83
N GLY A 168 7.13 8.96 -16.65
CA GLY A 168 6.23 8.51 -17.71
C GLY A 168 4.86 8.09 -17.18
N GLU A 169 4.83 7.30 -16.11
CA GLU A 169 3.60 6.80 -15.50
C GLU A 169 2.77 7.95 -14.88
N LEU A 170 3.35 8.76 -14.01
CA LEU A 170 2.60 9.81 -13.30
C LEU A 170 2.23 11.00 -14.19
N SER A 171 3.01 11.30 -15.24
CA SER A 171 2.71 12.42 -16.15
C SER A 171 1.42 12.24 -16.96
N SER A 172 0.92 11.00 -17.05
CA SER A 172 -0.34 10.68 -17.72
C SER A 172 -1.58 10.98 -16.87
N TRP A 173 -1.40 11.19 -15.57
CA TRP A 173 -2.52 11.44 -14.67
C TRP A 173 -3.22 12.75 -14.99
N HIS A 174 -4.53 12.78 -14.78
CA HIS A 174 -5.37 13.92 -15.13
C HIS A 174 -4.87 15.24 -14.50
N GLY A 175 -4.31 15.19 -13.28
CA GLY A 175 -3.73 16.34 -12.59
C GLY A 175 -2.54 17.01 -13.31
N TYR A 176 -1.88 16.30 -14.22
CA TYR A 176 -0.78 16.82 -15.05
C TYR A 176 -1.23 17.22 -16.47
N SER A 177 -2.49 16.98 -16.83
CA SER A 177 -3.03 17.35 -18.14
C SER A 177 -3.11 18.86 -18.35
N GLU A 178 -2.97 19.31 -19.60
CA GLU A 178 -3.16 20.72 -19.96
C GLU A 178 -4.57 21.21 -19.65
N ALA A 179 -5.57 20.34 -19.80
CA ALA A 179 -6.97 20.65 -19.50
C ALA A 179 -7.18 20.94 -18.00
N PHE A 180 -6.67 20.08 -17.12
CA PHE A 180 -6.73 20.31 -15.68
C PHE A 180 -5.99 21.59 -15.29
N ARG A 181 -4.76 21.79 -15.79
CA ARG A 181 -3.97 23.01 -15.53
C ARG A 181 -4.70 24.28 -15.97
N ALA A 182 -5.35 24.26 -17.13
CA ALA A 182 -6.13 25.38 -17.64
C ALA A 182 -7.39 25.64 -16.78
N GLU A 183 -8.08 24.60 -16.34
CA GLU A 183 -9.25 24.70 -15.46
C GLU A 183 -8.85 25.23 -14.07
N THR A 184 -7.79 24.70 -13.45
CA THR A 184 -7.26 25.22 -12.17
C THR A 184 -6.82 26.67 -12.29
N ALA A 185 -6.16 27.05 -13.39
CA ALA A 185 -5.78 28.45 -13.65
C ALA A 185 -7.00 29.37 -13.78
N ARG A 186 -8.05 28.92 -14.47
CA ARG A 186 -9.33 29.66 -14.57
C ARG A 186 -10.01 29.80 -13.22
N ARG A 187 -10.11 28.73 -12.43
CA ARG A 187 -10.69 28.76 -11.07
C ARG A 187 -9.95 29.71 -10.14
N ARG A 188 -8.60 29.68 -10.17
CA ARG A 188 -7.75 30.63 -9.42
C ARG A 188 -7.97 32.07 -9.86
N ALA A 189 -8.08 32.32 -11.16
CA ALA A 189 -8.37 33.65 -11.70
C ALA A 189 -9.79 34.15 -11.37
N ALA A 190 -10.76 33.24 -11.24
CA ALA A 190 -12.15 33.55 -10.93
C ALA A 190 -12.43 33.70 -9.41
N GLY A 191 -11.45 33.45 -8.55
CA GLY A 191 -11.63 33.47 -7.09
C GLY A 191 -12.61 32.41 -6.56
N SER A 192 -12.97 31.42 -7.38
CA SER A 192 -13.94 30.37 -7.09
C SER A 192 -13.23 29.04 -6.82
N GLY A 193 -12.33 29.03 -5.84
CA GLY A 193 -11.80 27.78 -5.29
C GLY A 193 -12.94 27.05 -4.57
N GLY A 194 -13.37 25.92 -5.12
CA GLY A 194 -14.35 25.06 -4.46
C GLY A 194 -13.78 24.47 -3.16
N GLU A 195 -14.69 23.88 -2.38
CA GLU A 195 -14.54 23.23 -1.07
C GLU A 195 -13.62 21.98 -1.06
N TRP A 196 -12.60 21.96 -1.90
CA TRP A 196 -11.34 21.29 -1.58
C TRP A 196 -10.48 22.44 -1.11
N SER A 197 -10.34 22.57 0.21
CA SER A 197 -9.42 23.55 0.78
C SER A 197 -8.10 23.43 0.00
N ASP A 198 -7.76 24.47 -0.77
CA ASP A 198 -6.37 24.92 -0.83
C ASP A 198 -5.96 24.90 0.64
N GLY A 199 -5.25 23.85 1.05
CA GLY A 199 -4.90 23.57 2.43
C GLY A 199 -4.03 24.69 2.95
N LYS A 200 -4.66 25.81 3.29
CA LYS A 200 -4.23 26.69 4.35
C LYS A 200 -4.61 25.99 5.65
N ASP A 201 -4.06 24.80 5.84
CA ASP A 201 -3.68 24.42 7.17
C ASP A 201 -2.65 25.49 7.56
N GLU A 202 -3.03 26.43 8.42
CA GLU A 202 -2.14 27.51 8.88
C GLU A 202 -0.83 26.94 9.47
N ASP A 203 -0.81 25.64 9.78
CA ASP A 203 0.34 24.84 10.22
C ASP A 203 1.30 24.40 9.08
N PHE A 204 0.85 24.31 7.82
CA PHE A 204 1.68 23.88 6.66
C PHE A 204 2.19 25.05 5.79
N ASP A 205 1.55 26.22 5.87
CA ASP A 205 2.00 27.44 5.17
C ASP A 205 3.19 28.13 5.89
N ALA A 206 3.50 27.72 7.12
CA ALA A 206 4.79 28.01 7.70
C ALA A 206 5.84 27.12 7.01
N PRO A 207 6.98 27.67 6.52
CA PRO A 207 8.06 26.83 6.03
C PRO A 207 8.65 26.04 7.20
N TYR A 208 8.07 24.88 7.51
CA TYR A 208 8.68 23.89 8.37
C TYR A 208 9.80 23.23 7.56
N ILE A 209 10.91 23.93 7.45
CA ILE A 209 12.16 23.31 7.01
C ILE A 209 12.59 22.43 8.17
N ALA A 210 12.34 21.12 8.06
CA ALA A 210 12.94 20.15 8.96
C ALA A 210 14.46 20.25 8.84
N GLU A 211 15.09 21.06 9.69
CA GLU A 211 16.53 21.13 9.78
C GLU A 211 17.03 19.82 10.38
N ASN A 212 17.62 18.96 9.55
CA ASN A 212 18.39 17.84 10.05
C ASN A 212 19.78 18.37 10.46
N PRO A 213 20.06 18.57 11.76
CA PRO A 213 21.35 19.10 12.22
C PRO A 213 22.52 18.15 11.94
N TYR A 214 22.23 16.92 11.50
CA TYR A 214 23.21 15.89 11.18
C TYR A 214 23.32 15.57 9.69
N ARG A 215 22.72 16.39 8.79
CA ARG A 215 22.71 16.12 7.34
C ARG A 215 24.11 15.95 6.73
N ASP A 216 25.10 16.63 7.30
CA ASP A 216 26.49 16.65 6.84
C ASP A 216 27.40 15.70 7.65
N VAL A 217 26.84 14.86 8.54
CA VAL A 217 27.60 13.96 9.42
C VAL A 217 27.58 12.53 8.88
N GLY A 218 28.73 12.02 8.46
CA GLY A 218 28.89 10.64 8.03
C GLY A 218 28.68 9.63 9.16
N ARG A 219 28.12 8.47 8.84
CA ARG A 219 27.83 7.38 9.79
C ARG A 219 29.03 6.97 10.67
N ASN A 220 30.26 7.12 10.16
CA ASN A 220 31.49 6.76 10.87
C ASN A 220 32.25 7.96 11.48
N ASP A 221 31.78 9.19 11.26
CA ASP A 221 32.46 10.40 11.71
C ASP A 221 32.37 10.55 13.24
N PRO A 222 33.28 11.33 13.85
CA PRO A 222 33.15 11.72 15.26
C PRO A 222 31.78 12.34 15.52
N CYS A 223 31.11 11.86 16.57
CA CYS A 223 29.76 12.32 16.89
C CYS A 223 29.79 13.78 17.38
N PRO A 224 29.00 14.69 16.79
CA PRO A 224 29.03 16.13 17.11
C PRO A 224 28.55 16.48 18.53
N CYS A 225 27.97 15.52 19.27
CA CYS A 225 27.60 15.71 20.68
C CYS A 225 28.79 15.71 21.65
N GLY A 226 30.03 15.61 21.16
CA GLY A 226 31.24 15.65 21.99
C GLY A 226 31.57 14.33 22.70
N SER A 227 30.87 13.23 22.41
CA SER A 227 31.09 11.94 23.09
C SER A 227 32.40 11.24 22.71
N GLY A 228 33.11 11.70 21.68
CA GLY A 228 34.30 11.03 21.13
C GLY A 228 34.02 9.71 20.40
N LYS A 229 32.76 9.25 20.32
CA LYS A 229 32.36 8.02 19.63
C LYS A 229 32.01 8.30 18.16
N LYS A 230 32.06 7.26 17.31
CA LYS A 230 31.52 7.33 15.94
C LYS A 230 30.01 7.58 15.98
N PHE A 231 29.47 8.39 15.05
CA PHE A 231 28.06 8.78 15.01
C PHE A 231 27.09 7.58 15.09
N LYS A 232 27.37 6.48 14.36
CA LYS A 232 26.60 5.23 14.40
C LYS A 232 26.54 4.50 15.74
N LYS A 233 27.49 4.78 16.64
CA LYS A 233 27.56 4.18 17.99
C LYS A 233 27.11 5.16 19.08
N CYS A 234 26.59 6.33 18.68
CA CYS A 234 26.15 7.37 19.58
C CYS A 234 24.77 7.88 19.18
N CYS A 235 24.66 9.08 18.60
CA CYS A 235 23.38 9.74 18.41
C CYS A 235 22.52 9.15 17.28
N LEU A 236 23.10 8.44 16.31
CA LEU A 236 22.34 7.88 15.19
C LEU A 236 21.17 6.98 15.63
N ASN A 237 21.36 6.20 16.70
CA ASN A 237 20.30 5.32 17.22
C ASN A 237 19.37 6.00 18.23
N LYS A 238 19.74 7.19 18.73
CA LYS A 238 18.92 7.96 19.66
C LYS A 238 17.86 8.80 18.95
N VAL A 239 18.13 9.18 17.69
CA VAL A 239 17.18 9.91 16.84
C VAL A 239 15.99 9.03 16.42
N ALA A 240 16.12 7.70 16.48
CA ALA A 240 15.05 6.76 16.11
C ALA A 240 14.04 6.46 17.24
N GLY A 241 14.16 7.11 18.40
CA GLY A 241 13.36 6.81 19.61
C GLY A 241 12.84 8.03 20.37
N ALA A 242 12.76 9.19 19.72
CA ALA A 242 12.06 10.35 20.26
C ALA A 242 10.82 10.59 19.39
N SER A 243 9.67 10.26 19.98
CA SER A 243 8.27 10.60 19.63
C SER A 243 7.94 10.78 18.15
#